data_AF-A0A392PWX3-F1
#
_entry.id   AF-A0A392PWX3-F1
#
_cell.length_a   1.000
_cell.length_b   1.000
_cell.length_c   1.000
_cell.angle_alpha   90.00
_cell.angle_beta   90.00
_cell.angle_gamma   90.00
#
_symmetry.space_group_name_H-M   'P 1'
#
loop_
_entity.id
_entity.type
_entity.pdbx_description
1 polymer ?
#
loop_
_entity_poly.entity_id
_entity_poly.type
_entity_poly.pdbx_seq_one_letter_code
_entity_poly.pdbx_strand_id
1 'polypeptide(L)'
;DDVVDRVAQQLDLDDPSKIRLTPHNCYSQQPKPQPIKYRGVDHLSDMLVHYNQTSDILYYEVLDIPLPELQGLKTLKVAFHSAIKDEVVSHTIRLPKQSSVGDVLDDLKTK
;
A
#
# COMPACT_ATOMS: atom_id res chain seq x y z
N ASP A 1 13.13 9.90 -4.48
CA ASP A 1 12.92 9.33 -5.83
C ASP A 1 14.14 8.52 -6.27
N ASP A 2 15.37 9.03 -6.14
CA ASP A 2 16.62 8.32 -6.52
C ASP A 2 16.73 6.85 -6.06
N VAL A 3 16.29 6.53 -4.84
CA VAL A 3 16.33 5.15 -4.31
C VAL A 3 15.41 4.23 -5.11
N VAL A 4 14.16 4.64 -5.37
CA VAL A 4 13.22 3.81 -6.13
C VAL A 4 13.62 3.70 -7.60
N ASP A 5 14.23 4.74 -8.17
CA ASP A 5 14.72 4.71 -9.56
C ASP A 5 15.85 3.68 -9.72
N ARG A 6 16.81 3.65 -8.79
CA ARG A 6 17.89 2.65 -8.81
C ARG A 6 17.38 1.23 -8.58
N VAL A 7 16.39 1.06 -7.69
CA VAL A 7 15.78 -0.25 -7.48
C VAL A 7 15.01 -0.69 -8.73
N ALA A 8 14.26 0.21 -9.39
CA ALA A 8 13.53 -0.09 -10.62
C ALA A 8 14.48 -0.53 -11.75
N GLN A 9 15.60 0.18 -11.93
CA GLN A 9 16.64 -0.20 -12.90
C GLN A 9 17.19 -1.60 -12.63
N GLN A 10 17.44 -1.95 -11.38
CA GLN A 10 17.95 -3.28 -11.01
C GLN A 10 16.92 -4.40 -11.19
N LEU A 11 15.63 -4.05 -11.20
CA LEU A 11 14.51 -4.97 -11.37
C LEU A 11 13.99 -5.02 -12.81
N ASP A 12 14.60 -4.27 -13.74
CA ASP A 12 14.08 -4.04 -15.09
C ASP A 12 12.59 -3.60 -15.09
N LEU A 13 12.23 -2.75 -14.12
CA LEU A 13 10.87 -2.24 -13.95
C LEU A 13 10.72 -0.87 -14.63
N ASP A 14 9.78 -0.76 -15.56
CA ASP A 14 9.53 0.48 -16.32
C ASP A 14 9.01 1.64 -15.46
N ASP A 15 8.25 1.33 -14.42
CA ASP A 15 7.57 2.32 -13.58
C ASP A 15 8.06 2.24 -12.12
N PRO A 16 8.98 3.13 -11.69
CA PRO A 16 9.49 3.15 -10.33
C PRO A 16 8.41 3.50 -9.29
N SER A 17 7.31 4.14 -9.70
CA SER A 17 6.23 4.50 -8.78
C SER A 17 5.48 3.28 -8.23
N LYS A 18 5.64 2.10 -8.85
CA LYS A 18 5.10 0.83 -8.36
C LYS A 18 5.95 0.20 -7.24
N ILE A 19 7.11 0.76 -6.91
CA ILE A 19 7.93 0.24 -5.82
C ILE A 19 7.44 0.81 -4.49
N ARG A 20 7.19 -0.06 -3.52
CA ARG A 20 6.94 0.32 -2.12
C ARG A 20 8.10 -0.14 -1.25
N LEU A 21 8.69 0.80 -0.53
CA LEU A 21 9.84 0.57 0.35
C LEU A 21 9.38 0.42 1.80
N THR A 22 10.02 -0.48 2.54
CA THR A 22 9.78 -0.71 3.97
C THR A 22 11.09 -0.77 4.74
N PRO A 23 11.29 0.05 5.79
CA PRO A 23 12.52 0.03 6.57
C PRO A 23 12.67 -1.25 7.38
N HIS A 24 13.90 -1.56 7.76
CA HIS A 24 14.19 -2.67 8.64
C HIS A 24 13.85 -2.38 10.11
N ASN A 25 13.31 -3.39 10.79
CA ASN A 25 13.10 -3.38 12.24
C ASN A 25 14.25 -4.15 12.92
N CYS A 26 15.16 -3.39 13.55
CA CYS A 26 16.33 -3.94 14.24
C CYS A 26 16.01 -4.93 15.38
N TYR A 27 14.81 -4.87 15.98
CA TYR A 27 14.45 -5.79 17.07
C TYR A 27 13.96 -7.15 16.55
N SER A 28 13.12 -7.15 15.51
CA SER A 28 12.52 -8.38 14.98
C SER A 28 13.27 -8.98 13.80
N GLN A 29 14.26 -8.25 13.26
CA GLN A 29 14.99 -8.64 12.04
C GLN A 29 14.05 -8.87 10.85
N GLN A 30 12.99 -8.06 10.77
CA GLN A 30 11.94 -8.13 9.75
C GLN A 30 11.61 -6.73 9.23
N PRO A 31 10.85 -6.60 8.11
CA PRO A 31 10.31 -5.32 7.69
C PRO A 31 9.47 -4.68 8.81
N LYS A 32 9.51 -3.35 8.94
CA LYS A 32 8.60 -2.62 9.82
C LYS A 32 7.14 -2.85 9.38
N PRO A 33 6.17 -2.84 10.30
CA PRO A 33 4.76 -3.02 9.95
C PRO A 33 4.19 -1.95 9.00
N GLN A 34 4.81 -0.76 8.99
CA GLN A 34 4.37 0.36 8.17
C GLN A 34 5.41 0.65 7.08
N PRO A 35 5.03 0.52 5.79
CA PRO A 35 5.89 0.93 4.70
C PRO A 35 6.05 2.45 4.65
N ILE A 36 7.06 2.92 3.93
CA ILE A 36 7.26 4.34 3.62
C ILE A 36 6.12 4.80 2.71
N LYS A 37 5.51 5.95 3.05
CA LYS A 37 4.48 6.57 2.21
C LYS A 37 5.13 7.17 0.95
N TYR A 38 4.35 7.39 -0.12
CA TYR A 38 4.87 8.08 -1.30
C TYR A 38 5.45 9.44 -0.91
N ARG A 39 6.75 9.64 -1.18
CA ARG A 39 7.53 10.81 -0.76
C ARG A 39 7.36 11.16 0.73
N GLY A 40 7.18 10.15 1.58
CA GLY A 40 7.02 10.33 3.02
C GLY A 40 8.34 10.52 3.78
N VAL A 41 9.48 10.41 3.09
CA VAL A 41 10.83 10.51 3.63
C VAL A 41 11.72 11.17 2.58
N ASP A 42 12.60 12.07 3.02
CA ASP A 42 13.42 12.89 2.13
C ASP A 42 14.78 12.24 1.81
N HIS A 43 15.45 11.65 2.81
CA HIS A 43 16.81 11.12 2.66
C HIS A 43 16.87 9.60 2.89
N LEU A 44 17.78 8.92 2.18
CA LEU A 44 18.06 7.50 2.37
C LEU A 44 18.46 7.19 3.83
N SER A 45 19.20 8.09 4.48
CA SER A 45 19.56 7.96 5.89
C SER A 45 18.33 7.79 6.79
N ASP A 46 17.26 8.52 6.51
CA ASP A 46 16.03 8.47 7.29
C ASP A 46 15.23 7.18 7.03
N MET A 47 15.37 6.62 5.82
CA MET A 47 14.79 5.32 5.47
C MET A 47 15.48 4.15 6.17
N LEU A 48 16.71 4.36 6.65
CA LEU A 48 17.59 3.33 7.22
C LEU A 48 17.68 3.38 8.75
N VAL A 49 17.00 4.33 9.41
CA VAL A 49 17.05 4.49 10.87
C VAL A 49 15.81 3.92 11.54
N HIS A 50 16.05 3.14 12.60
CA HIS A 50 15.01 2.66 13.53
C HIS A 50 15.53 2.77 14.97
N TYR A 51 14.85 3.54 15.82
CA TYR A 51 15.27 3.79 17.22
C TYR A 51 16.74 4.21 17.37
N ASN A 52 17.18 5.19 16.58
CA ASN A 52 18.57 5.70 16.54
C ASN A 52 19.63 4.65 16.16
N GLN A 53 19.22 3.47 15.69
CA GLN A 53 20.10 2.49 15.08
C GLN A 53 19.95 2.56 13.56
N THR A 54 21.08 2.79 12.88
CA THR A 54 21.17 2.71 11.43
C THR A 54 21.30 1.25 11.00
N SER A 55 20.53 0.87 9.99
CA SER A 55 20.63 -0.40 9.28
C SER A 55 21.10 -0.14 7.85
N ASP A 56 21.59 -1.16 7.17
CA ASP A 56 21.90 -1.19 5.74
C ASP A 56 20.81 -1.95 4.94
N ILE A 57 19.71 -2.35 5.59
CA ILE A 57 18.64 -3.15 5.00
C ILE A 57 17.42 -2.27 4.71
N LEU A 58 16.95 -2.35 3.46
CA LEU A 58 15.66 -1.80 3.02
C LEU A 58 14.91 -2.87 2.24
N TYR A 59 13.65 -3.11 2.61
CA TYR A 59 12.80 -4.06 1.92
C TYR A 59 12.00 -3.35 0.83
N TYR A 60 11.69 -4.07 -0.25
CA TYR A 60 10.85 -3.57 -1.33
C TYR A 60 9.78 -4.60 -1.70
N GLU A 61 8.73 -4.10 -2.32
CA GLU A 61 7.76 -4.90 -3.07
C GLU A 61 7.33 -4.13 -4.32
N VAL A 62 6.95 -4.86 -5.37
CA VAL A 62 6.41 -4.30 -6.62
C VAL A 62 4.89 -4.39 -6.54
N LEU A 63 4.22 -3.25 -6.69
CA LEU A 63 2.76 -3.13 -6.65
C LEU A 63 2.16 -3.29 -8.05
N ASP A 64 0.89 -3.70 -8.11
CA ASP A 64 0.14 -3.79 -9.36
C ASP A 64 -0.16 -2.40 -9.97
N ILE A 65 -0.29 -1.38 -9.10
CA ILE A 65 -0.60 0.01 -9.47
C ILE A 65 0.40 0.98 -8.78
N PRO A 66 0.62 2.18 -9.34
CA PRO A 66 1.45 3.22 -8.73
C PRO A 66 1.11 3.46 -7.25
N LEU A 67 2.14 3.60 -6.40
CA LEU A 67 1.99 3.89 -4.98
C LEU A 67 1.17 5.17 -4.71
N PRO A 68 1.33 6.29 -5.44
CA PRO A 68 0.47 7.47 -5.26
C PRO A 68 -1.02 7.16 -5.46
N GLU A 69 -1.34 6.38 -6.50
CA GLU A 69 -2.70 5.97 -6.81
C GLU A 69 -3.23 5.05 -5.70
N LEU A 70 -2.45 4.02 -5.32
CA LEU A 70 -2.81 3.13 -4.23
C LEU A 70 -3.10 3.88 -2.92
N GLN A 71 -2.31 4.93 -2.63
CA GLN A 71 -2.52 5.78 -1.45
C GLN A 71 -3.75 6.67 -1.55
N GLY A 72 -4.26 6.94 -2.76
CA GLY A 72 -5.55 7.60 -2.99
C GLY A 72 -6.76 6.69 -2.78
N LEU A 73 -6.56 5.38 -2.68
CA LEU A 73 -7.65 4.40 -2.55
C LEU A 73 -7.88 4.00 -1.08
N LYS A 74 -9.09 3.51 -0.81
CA LYS A 74 -9.51 2.86 0.42
C LYS A 74 -10.17 1.53 0.06
N THR A 75 -9.81 0.49 0.80
CA THR A 75 -10.47 -0.82 0.68
C THR A 75 -11.47 -0.96 1.82
N LEU A 76 -12.72 -1.27 1.48
CA LEU A 76 -13.82 -1.52 2.39
C LEU A 76 -14.21 -3.00 2.27
N LYS A 77 -14.28 -3.67 3.42
CA LYS A 77 -14.92 -4.99 3.52
C LYS A 77 -16.35 -4.77 3.97
N VAL A 78 -17.30 -5.06 3.10
CA VAL A 78 -18.73 -4.85 3.34
C VAL A 78 -19.40 -6.21 3.47
N ALA A 79 -20.03 -6.45 4.61
CA ALA A 79 -20.92 -7.58 4.79
C ALA A 79 -22.33 -7.15 4.36
N PHE A 80 -22.85 -7.78 3.30
CA PHE A 80 -24.18 -7.54 2.77
C PHE A 80 -25.11 -8.66 3.23
N HIS A 81 -26.14 -8.32 3.98
CA HIS A 81 -27.18 -9.28 4.41
C HIS A 81 -28.32 -9.28 3.40
N SER A 82 -28.57 -10.43 2.78
CA SER A 82 -29.68 -10.61 1.85
C SER A 82 -30.92 -11.05 2.62
N ALA A 83 -31.92 -10.17 2.73
CA ALA A 83 -33.21 -10.48 3.37
C ALA A 83 -33.96 -11.65 2.69
N ILE A 84 -33.63 -11.98 1.44
CA ILE A 84 -34.28 -13.05 0.67
C ILE A 84 -33.65 -14.42 0.95
N LYS A 85 -32.34 -14.45 1.21
CA LYS A 85 -31.56 -15.70 1.35
C LYS A 85 -31.06 -15.96 2.78
N ASP A 86 -31.23 -15.00 3.69
CA ASP A 86 -30.63 -14.99 5.03
C ASP A 86 -29.12 -15.30 5.02
N GLU A 87 -28.46 -14.92 3.93
CA GLU A 87 -27.03 -15.08 3.71
C GLU A 87 -26.32 -13.75 3.91
N VAL A 88 -25.19 -13.81 4.62
CA VAL A 88 -24.25 -12.69 4.73
C VAL A 88 -23.11 -12.91 3.74
N VAL A 89 -23.05 -12.06 2.70
CA VAL A 89 -21.99 -12.10 1.69
C VAL A 89 -20.99 -11.00 1.99
N SER A 90 -19.71 -11.34 2.08
CA SER A 90 -18.64 -10.36 2.29
C SER A 90 -18.03 -9.93 0.95
N HIS A 91 -18.22 -8.67 0.59
CA HIS A 91 -17.60 -8.05 -0.59
C HIS A 91 -16.40 -7.19 -0.18
N THR A 92 -15.34 -7.24 -0.97
CA THR A 92 -14.20 -6.32 -0.84
C THR A 92 -14.26 -5.31 -1.97
N ILE A 93 -14.36 -4.03 -1.61
CA ILE A 93 -14.57 -2.91 -2.53
C ILE A 93 -13.39 -1.97 -2.38
N ARG A 94 -12.79 -1.55 -3.49
CA ARG A 94 -11.68 -0.59 -3.50
C ARG A 94 -12.11 0.65 -4.26
N LEU A 95 -12.17 1.77 -3.56
CA LEU A 95 -12.66 3.06 -4.09
C LEU A 95 -11.73 4.20 -3.70
N PRO A 96 -11.75 5.33 -4.41
CA PRO A 96 -11.09 6.55 -3.97
C PRO A 96 -11.49 6.97 -2.55
N LYS A 97 -10.58 7.58 -1.80
CA LYS A 97 -10.82 8.00 -0.41
C LYS A 97 -11.93 9.04 -0.26
N GLN A 98 -12.18 9.82 -1.30
CA GLN A 98 -13.23 10.83 -1.39
C GLN A 98 -14.60 10.27 -1.82
N SER A 99 -14.69 8.96 -2.09
CA SER A 99 -15.95 8.33 -2.48
C SER A 99 -17.00 8.41 -1.38
N SER A 100 -18.25 8.55 -1.81
CA SER A 100 -19.43 8.57 -0.98
C SER A 100 -19.97 7.16 -0.71
N VAL A 101 -20.95 7.06 0.19
CA VAL A 101 -21.71 5.82 0.38
C VAL A 101 -22.47 5.42 -0.89
N GLY A 102 -22.89 6.39 -1.71
CA GLY A 102 -23.55 6.13 -3.00
C GLY A 102 -22.66 5.31 -3.93
N ASP A 103 -21.39 5.69 -4.04
CA ASP A 103 -20.40 4.99 -4.87
C ASP A 103 -20.19 3.54 -4.41
N VAL A 104 -20.21 3.31 -3.08
CA VAL A 104 -20.12 1.96 -2.50
C VAL A 104 -21.33 1.12 -2.89
N LEU A 105 -22.54 1.70 -2.82
CA LEU A 105 -23.77 1.02 -3.19
C LEU A 105 -23.81 0.70 -4.69
N ASP A 106 -23.33 1.61 -5.53
CA ASP A 106 -23.28 1.38 -6.97
C ASP A 106 -22.26 0.28 -7.34
N ASP A 107 -21.10 0.22 -6.68
CA ASP A 107 -20.16 -0.90 -6.84
C ASP A 107 -20.79 -2.24 -6.41
N LEU A 108 -21.50 -2.25 -5.27
CA LEU A 108 -22.21 -3.44 -4.78
C LEU A 108 -23.27 -3.94 -5.76
N LYS A 109 -24.01 -3.06 -6.43
CA LYS A 109 -25.04 -3.46 -7.41
C LYS A 109 -24.47 -4.19 -8.64
N THR A 110 -23.17 -4.03 -8.91
CA THR A 110 -22.49 -4.69 -10.03
C THR A 110 -21.93 -6.08 -9.68
N LYS A 111 -22.00 -6.47 -8.40
CA LYS A 111 -21.48 -7.75 -7.89
C LYS A 111 -22.61 -8.72 -7.55
#